data_AF-A0A2I1MAX5-F1
#
_entry.id   AF-A0A2I1MAX5-F1
#
_cell.length_a   1.000
_cell.length_b   1.000
_cell.length_c   1.000
_cell.angle_alpha   90.00
_cell.angle_beta   90.00
_cell.angle_gamma   90.00
#
_symmetry.space_group_name_H-M   'P 1'
#
loop_
_entity.id
_entity.type
_entity.pdbx_description
1 polymer ?
#
loop_
_entity_poly.entity_id
_entity_poly.type
_entity_poly.pdbx_seq_one_letter_code
_entity_poly.pdbx_strand_id
1 'polypeptide(L)'
;MGRLKIYRNRIVLLLMSIFLLTSCEGEKKETPEVVNLEEKEGKGPSLEELQKFLFEKLNGQQLVRNYGEDTGWTNLEFTEDGNFTGSYFGKIKNDGFDAGLTEYAWIWHRGEEIHTSDFKGKFNIVEQVNDNVYKMKLDNFEITSEYGRYDDIYFNVDFALGIKPDADYYLYIPGTPASLLPNENSRLDKNYKKEDSKEDKTQGFIIWNKYEDEVFNQLAL
;
A
#
# COMPACT_ATOMS: atom_id res chain seq x y z
N MET A 1 46.93 24.13 43.78
CA MET A 1 46.56 22.91 44.54
C MET A 1 45.05 22.83 44.66
N GLY A 2 44.39 22.20 43.70
CA GLY A 2 42.94 22.05 43.63
C GLY A 2 42.45 21.01 44.65
N ARG A 3 41.42 21.37 45.42
CA ARG A 3 40.79 20.48 46.40
C ARG A 3 39.77 19.58 45.71
N LEU A 4 40.03 18.27 45.78
CA LEU A 4 39.06 17.21 45.58
C LEU A 4 37.89 17.38 46.58
N LYS A 5 36.65 17.29 46.09
CA LYS A 5 35.50 16.92 46.92
C LYS A 5 34.62 15.93 46.13
N ILE A 6 34.70 14.67 46.55
CA ILE A 6 33.78 13.59 46.22
C ILE A 6 32.63 13.65 47.24
N TYR A 7 31.37 13.70 46.77
CA TYR A 7 30.18 13.33 47.54
C TYR A 7 29.18 12.70 46.56
N ARG A 8 29.11 11.36 46.50
CA ARG A 8 28.14 10.45 47.17
C ARG A 8 26.68 10.61 46.68
N ASN A 9 26.28 9.62 45.88
CA ASN A 9 24.92 9.17 45.58
C ASN A 9 23.93 9.35 46.74
N ARG A 10 22.74 9.84 46.41
CA ARG A 10 21.49 9.46 47.10
C ARG A 10 20.40 9.21 46.05
N ILE A 11 20.04 7.94 45.96
CA ILE A 11 18.82 7.40 45.37
C ILE A 11 17.63 7.96 46.15
N VAL A 12 16.59 8.44 45.45
CA VAL A 12 15.23 8.56 46.01
C VAL A 12 14.28 7.90 45.02
N LEU A 13 13.79 6.73 45.45
CA LEU A 13 12.67 5.96 44.92
C LEU A 13 11.47 6.19 45.87
N LEU A 14 10.26 5.83 45.40
CA LEU A 14 8.93 5.81 46.08
C LEU A 14 8.05 7.04 45.72
N LEU A 15 6.77 6.93 45.34
CA LEU A 15 5.77 5.85 45.51
C LEU A 15 4.59 6.03 44.54
N MET A 16 4.02 4.91 44.09
CA MET A 16 2.67 4.81 43.52
C MET A 16 1.60 5.40 44.45
N SER A 17 0.56 6.00 43.88
CA SER A 17 -0.80 5.91 44.43
C SER A 17 -1.83 5.86 43.31
N ILE A 18 -2.53 4.73 43.26
CA ILE A 18 -3.74 4.45 42.50
C ILE A 18 -4.91 5.13 43.22
N PHE A 19 -5.76 5.86 42.49
CA PHE A 19 -7.17 6.03 42.85
C PHE A 19 -8.03 5.82 41.59
N LEU A 20 -9.10 5.07 41.79
CA LEU A 20 -10.08 4.58 40.80
C LEU A 20 -11.37 5.44 40.86
N LEU A 21 -11.95 5.69 39.66
CA LEU A 21 -13.40 5.78 39.33
C LEU A 21 -14.19 7.01 39.86
N THR A 22 -15.10 7.72 39.16
CA THR A 22 -15.86 7.58 37.89
C THR A 22 -16.32 8.96 37.34
N SER A 23 -16.75 8.98 36.06
CA SER A 23 -17.87 9.75 35.46
C SER A 23 -17.56 10.86 34.44
N CYS A 24 -17.97 10.55 33.20
CA CYS A 24 -18.28 11.35 32.01
C CYS A 24 -18.22 12.88 32.07
N GLU A 25 -17.44 13.46 31.15
CA GLU A 25 -17.94 14.46 30.18
C GLU A 25 -16.94 14.58 29.02
N GLY A 26 -17.45 14.88 27.82
CA GLY A 26 -16.77 14.61 26.55
C GLY A 26 -15.47 15.39 26.32
N GLU A 27 -14.40 14.64 26.03
CA GLU A 27 -13.18 15.21 25.47
C GLU A 27 -13.21 15.11 23.96
N LYS A 28 -13.08 16.29 23.34
CA LYS A 28 -12.91 16.48 21.91
C LYS A 28 -11.73 15.62 21.45
N LYS A 29 -11.93 14.88 20.36
CA LYS A 29 -10.82 14.30 19.59
C LYS A 29 -9.91 15.45 19.17
N GLU A 30 -8.80 15.64 19.86
CA GLU A 30 -7.68 16.41 19.36
C GLU A 30 -7.22 15.73 18.07
N THR A 31 -7.47 16.41 16.95
CA THR A 31 -6.76 16.18 15.70
C THR A 31 -5.27 16.13 16.01
N PRO A 32 -4.52 15.12 15.54
CA PRO A 32 -3.08 15.10 15.72
C PRO A 32 -2.50 16.40 15.21
N GLU A 33 -1.82 17.11 16.10
CA GLU A 33 -1.10 18.33 15.80
C GLU A 33 -0.10 18.02 14.68
N VAL A 34 -0.21 18.73 13.57
CA VAL A 34 0.77 18.69 12.48
C VAL A 34 2.09 19.11 13.10
N VAL A 35 2.96 18.14 13.38
CA VAL A 35 4.34 18.43 13.76
C VAL A 35 4.99 19.04 12.54
N ASN A 36 5.05 20.37 12.53
CA ASN A 36 5.87 21.11 11.58
C ASN A 36 7.32 20.75 11.92
N LEU A 37 7.95 19.90 11.11
CA LEU A 37 9.34 19.46 11.24
C LEU A 37 10.32 20.58 10.87
N GLU A 38 10.05 21.82 11.29
CA GLU A 38 11.03 22.89 11.31
C GLU A 38 11.81 22.82 12.62
N GLU A 39 12.61 21.77 12.81
CA GLU A 39 13.85 21.78 13.61
C GLU A 39 14.58 20.43 13.53
N LYS A 40 14.99 20.07 12.31
CA LYS A 40 16.28 19.39 12.12
C LYS A 40 17.16 20.31 11.30
N GLU A 41 18.14 20.93 11.95
CA GLU A 41 19.23 21.62 11.26
C GLU A 41 20.04 20.59 10.46
N GLY A 42 19.63 20.42 9.20
CA GLY A 42 20.21 19.58 8.18
C GLY A 42 19.18 19.45 7.07
N LYS A 43 19.52 19.85 5.83
CA LYS A 43 18.67 19.55 4.68
C LYS A 43 18.47 18.03 4.66
N GLY A 44 17.26 17.56 4.92
CA GLY A 44 16.89 16.17 4.70
C GLY A 44 17.19 15.75 3.25
N PRO A 45 17.11 14.45 2.94
CA PRO A 45 17.32 13.97 1.59
C PRO A 45 16.36 14.70 0.63
N SER A 46 16.86 15.04 -0.55
CA SER A 46 16.04 15.57 -1.64
C SER A 46 15.01 14.54 -2.11
N LEU A 47 13.96 15.00 -2.79
CA LEU A 47 12.95 14.09 -3.37
C LEU A 47 13.57 13.08 -4.34
N GLU A 48 14.60 13.49 -5.08
CA GLU A 48 15.33 12.63 -6.01
C GLU A 48 16.10 11.52 -5.28
N GLU A 49 16.80 11.86 -4.19
CA GLU A 49 17.50 10.89 -3.34
C GLU A 49 16.54 9.92 -2.66
N LEU A 50 15.40 10.43 -2.16
CA LEU A 50 14.34 9.61 -1.57
C LEU A 50 13.72 8.66 -2.61
N GLN A 51 13.42 9.17 -3.80
CA GLN A 51 12.86 8.38 -4.87
C GLN A 51 13.79 7.23 -5.26
N LYS A 52 15.08 7.53 -5.45
CA LYS A 52 16.09 6.52 -5.76
C LYS A 52 16.15 5.46 -4.65
N PHE A 53 16.23 5.89 -3.39
CA PHE A 53 16.28 4.97 -2.25
C PHE A 53 15.04 4.07 -2.18
N LEU A 54 13.84 4.63 -2.34
CA LEU A 54 12.59 3.87 -2.24
C LEU A 54 12.42 2.89 -3.40
N PHE A 55 12.75 3.29 -4.62
CA PHE A 55 12.69 2.39 -5.76
C PHE A 55 13.79 1.33 -5.74
N GLU A 56 14.97 1.61 -5.18
CA GLU A 56 15.96 0.57 -4.86
C GLU A 56 15.41 -0.47 -3.87
N LYS A 57 14.55 -0.07 -2.92
CA LYS A 57 13.89 -1.01 -1.99
C LYS A 57 12.72 -1.75 -2.60
N LEU A 58 12.00 -1.13 -3.54
CA LEU A 58 10.90 -1.77 -4.27
C LEU A 58 11.40 -2.68 -5.39
N ASN A 59 12.61 -2.52 -5.89
CA ASN A 59 13.15 -3.37 -6.95
C ASN A 59 13.07 -4.86 -6.59
N GLY A 60 12.48 -5.66 -7.48
CA GLY A 60 12.20 -7.08 -7.30
C GLY A 60 11.06 -7.40 -6.32
N GLN A 61 10.34 -6.40 -5.80
CA GLN A 61 9.18 -6.61 -4.94
C GLN A 61 7.92 -6.77 -5.77
N GLN A 62 7.04 -7.67 -5.30
CA GLN A 62 5.72 -7.87 -5.88
C GLN A 62 4.66 -7.28 -4.95
N LEU A 63 3.74 -6.50 -5.49
CA LEU A 63 2.56 -5.99 -4.80
C LEU A 63 1.31 -6.46 -5.52
N VAL A 64 0.33 -6.99 -4.77
CA VAL A 64 -0.83 -7.68 -5.33
C VAL A 64 -2.13 -7.11 -4.78
N ARG A 65 -3.12 -6.99 -5.65
CA ARG A 65 -4.53 -6.72 -5.31
C ARG A 65 -5.35 -7.99 -5.59
N ASN A 66 -5.91 -8.61 -4.54
CA ASN A 66 -6.75 -9.81 -4.67
C ASN A 66 -8.25 -9.48 -4.64
N TYR A 67 -9.02 -9.88 -5.66
CA TYR A 67 -10.46 -9.57 -5.75
C TYR A 67 -11.37 -10.57 -5.00
N GLY A 68 -10.78 -11.49 -4.25
CA GLY A 68 -11.45 -12.58 -3.54
C GLY A 68 -10.86 -13.94 -3.92
N GLU A 69 -11.20 -14.96 -3.12
CA GLU A 69 -10.75 -16.34 -3.36
C GLU A 69 -11.24 -16.82 -4.74
N ASP A 70 -10.29 -17.23 -5.59
CA ASP A 70 -10.52 -17.73 -6.95
C ASP A 70 -11.28 -16.79 -7.91
N THR A 71 -11.31 -15.48 -7.62
CA THR A 71 -12.06 -14.53 -8.46
C THR A 71 -11.17 -13.68 -9.36
N GLY A 72 -9.97 -13.34 -8.92
CA GLY A 72 -9.09 -12.46 -9.70
C GLY A 72 -7.96 -11.86 -8.89
N TRP A 73 -6.95 -11.35 -9.59
CA TRP A 73 -5.90 -10.53 -9.02
C TRP A 73 -5.28 -9.59 -10.05
N THR A 74 -4.68 -8.51 -9.56
CA THR A 74 -3.76 -7.66 -10.32
C THR A 74 -2.44 -7.61 -9.57
N ASN A 75 -1.32 -7.96 -10.22
CA ASN A 75 0.00 -7.90 -9.60
C ASN A 75 0.87 -6.83 -10.26
N LEU A 76 1.82 -6.32 -9.49
CA LEU A 76 2.85 -5.39 -9.90
C LEU A 76 4.18 -5.97 -9.46
N GLU A 77 5.08 -6.19 -10.41
CA GLU A 77 6.46 -6.58 -10.15
C GLU A 77 7.38 -5.39 -10.47
N PHE A 78 7.93 -4.81 -9.40
CA PHE A 78 8.78 -3.64 -9.51
C PHE A 78 10.17 -4.01 -10.01
N THR A 79 10.68 -3.15 -10.87
CA THR A 79 12.04 -3.17 -11.40
C THR A 79 12.72 -1.84 -11.05
N GLU A 80 13.86 -1.56 -11.67
CA GLU A 80 14.65 -0.36 -11.38
C GLU A 80 13.87 0.95 -11.65
N ASP A 81 14.16 1.97 -10.84
CA ASP A 81 13.68 3.34 -11.01
C ASP A 81 12.15 3.48 -11.12
N GLY A 82 11.41 2.65 -10.39
CA GLY A 82 9.94 2.72 -10.30
C GLY A 82 9.20 2.13 -11.51
N ASN A 83 9.93 1.58 -12.48
CA ASN A 83 9.34 0.80 -13.56
C ASN A 83 8.76 -0.50 -12.99
N PHE A 84 7.68 -0.98 -13.58
CA PHE A 84 7.11 -2.28 -13.24
C PHE A 84 6.55 -2.98 -14.48
N THR A 85 6.50 -4.30 -14.39
CA THR A 85 5.61 -5.14 -15.20
C THR A 85 4.50 -5.67 -14.32
N GLY A 86 3.36 -6.00 -14.90
CA GLY A 86 2.27 -6.59 -14.17
C GLY A 86 1.40 -7.44 -15.07
N SER A 87 0.57 -8.22 -14.43
CA SER A 87 -0.46 -9.02 -15.07
C SER A 87 -1.76 -8.94 -14.29
N TYR A 88 -2.83 -9.20 -15.01
CA TYR A 88 -4.18 -9.22 -14.52
C TYR A 88 -4.79 -10.57 -14.82
N PHE A 89 -5.56 -11.06 -13.86
CA PHE A 89 -6.43 -12.21 -13.98
C PHE A 89 -7.79 -11.86 -13.39
N GLY A 90 -8.84 -12.13 -14.15
CA GLY A 90 -10.20 -11.81 -13.79
C GLY A 90 -11.21 -12.76 -14.40
N LYS A 91 -12.45 -12.55 -13.99
CA LYS A 91 -13.64 -13.26 -14.44
C LYS A 91 -14.77 -12.24 -14.53
N ILE A 92 -15.79 -12.57 -15.32
CA ILE A 92 -17.00 -11.74 -15.55
C ILE A 92 -17.58 -11.17 -14.25
N LYS A 93 -17.62 -11.96 -13.17
CA LYS A 93 -18.16 -11.53 -11.87
C LYS A 93 -17.46 -10.28 -11.30
N ASN A 94 -16.19 -10.07 -11.63
CA ASN A 94 -15.36 -9.00 -11.07
C ASN A 94 -15.20 -7.82 -12.02
N ASP A 95 -15.01 -8.08 -13.31
CA ASP A 95 -14.75 -7.04 -14.31
C ASP A 95 -15.97 -6.67 -15.17
N GLY A 96 -17.00 -7.53 -15.18
CA GLY A 96 -18.20 -7.35 -16.00
C GLY A 96 -17.97 -7.50 -17.50
N PHE A 97 -16.79 -7.92 -17.93
CA PHE A 97 -16.50 -8.20 -19.34
C PHE A 97 -17.03 -9.59 -19.72
N ASP A 98 -17.49 -9.78 -20.95
CA ASP A 98 -17.99 -11.06 -21.46
C ASP A 98 -17.57 -11.19 -22.92
N ALA A 99 -16.60 -12.07 -23.21
CA ALA A 99 -16.16 -12.37 -24.57
C ALA A 99 -17.00 -13.48 -25.22
N GLY A 100 -18.06 -13.96 -24.56
CA GLY A 100 -18.95 -14.98 -25.07
C GLY A 100 -18.40 -16.40 -24.99
N LEU A 101 -17.45 -16.67 -24.08
CA LEU A 101 -16.86 -18.00 -23.87
C LEU A 101 -17.47 -18.74 -22.67
N THR A 102 -18.28 -18.06 -21.85
CA THR A 102 -18.91 -18.63 -20.64
C THR A 102 -19.58 -19.98 -20.84
N GLU A 103 -20.42 -20.14 -21.86
CA GLU A 103 -21.12 -21.41 -22.11
C GLU A 103 -20.14 -22.54 -22.46
N TYR A 104 -19.16 -22.24 -23.31
CA TYR A 104 -18.12 -23.21 -23.70
C TYR A 104 -17.26 -23.60 -22.49
N ALA A 105 -16.84 -22.62 -21.68
CA ALA A 105 -16.06 -22.84 -20.47
C ALA A 105 -16.81 -23.75 -19.47
N TRP A 106 -18.10 -23.52 -19.30
CA TRP A 106 -18.93 -24.34 -18.42
C TRP A 106 -19.08 -25.78 -18.92
N ILE A 107 -19.41 -25.96 -20.21
CA ILE A 107 -19.69 -27.30 -20.79
C ILE A 107 -18.41 -28.14 -20.86
N TRP A 108 -17.30 -27.57 -21.31
CA TRP A 108 -16.11 -28.34 -21.69
C TRP A 108 -14.99 -28.30 -20.66
N HIS A 109 -14.89 -27.22 -19.88
CA HIS A 109 -13.82 -27.03 -18.90
C HIS A 109 -14.32 -27.09 -17.45
N ARG A 110 -15.64 -27.15 -17.23
CA ARG A 110 -16.27 -27.03 -15.90
C ARG A 110 -15.75 -25.81 -15.13
N GLY A 111 -15.49 -24.73 -15.88
CA GLY A 111 -14.89 -23.50 -15.38
C GLY A 111 -15.66 -22.28 -15.88
N GLU A 112 -15.09 -21.12 -15.57
CA GLU A 112 -15.59 -19.83 -16.03
C GLU A 112 -14.66 -19.30 -17.12
N GLU A 113 -15.17 -18.40 -17.92
CA GLU A 113 -14.34 -17.57 -18.79
C GLU A 113 -13.34 -16.75 -17.96
N ILE A 114 -12.12 -16.66 -18.47
CA ILE A 114 -11.00 -16.02 -17.82
C ILE A 114 -10.53 -14.84 -18.67
N HIS A 115 -10.39 -13.69 -18.03
CA HIS A 115 -9.81 -12.50 -18.64
C HIS A 115 -8.41 -12.27 -18.09
N THR A 116 -7.48 -11.96 -18.98
CA THR A 116 -6.11 -11.63 -18.60
C THR A 116 -5.62 -10.40 -19.31
N SER A 117 -4.61 -9.75 -18.77
CA SER A 117 -3.78 -8.82 -19.53
C SER A 117 -2.38 -8.79 -18.94
N ASP A 118 -1.39 -8.56 -19.79
CA ASP A 118 -0.04 -8.21 -19.36
C ASP A 118 0.16 -6.72 -19.62
N PHE A 119 0.87 -6.05 -18.73
CA PHE A 119 1.06 -4.61 -18.82
C PHE A 119 2.38 -4.16 -18.19
N LYS A 120 2.74 -2.91 -18.46
CA LYS A 120 3.90 -2.24 -17.87
C LYS A 120 3.55 -0.79 -17.53
N GLY A 121 4.37 -0.18 -16.69
CA GLY A 121 4.26 1.24 -16.38
C GLY A 121 5.42 1.71 -15.51
N LYS A 122 5.36 2.96 -15.09
CA LYS A 122 6.33 3.55 -14.19
C LYS A 122 5.64 4.43 -13.15
N PHE A 123 5.93 4.18 -11.88
CA PHE A 123 5.59 5.12 -10.83
C PHE A 123 6.70 6.16 -10.67
N ASN A 124 6.30 7.41 -10.46
CA ASN A 124 7.19 8.50 -10.05
C ASN A 124 6.68 9.08 -8.73
N ILE A 125 7.58 9.33 -7.79
CA ILE A 125 7.25 10.00 -6.53
C ILE A 125 7.24 11.50 -6.79
N VAL A 126 6.09 12.13 -6.60
CA VAL A 126 5.87 13.55 -6.90
C VAL A 126 5.88 14.42 -5.64
N GLU A 127 5.64 13.82 -4.47
CA GLU A 127 5.56 14.53 -3.20
C GLU A 127 5.82 13.57 -2.04
N GLN A 128 6.62 14.01 -1.06
CA GLN A 128 6.70 13.36 0.24
C GLN A 128 5.62 13.96 1.14
N VAL A 129 4.61 13.17 1.50
CA VAL A 129 3.50 13.62 2.37
C VAL A 129 3.96 13.68 3.83
N ASN A 130 4.74 12.68 4.25
CA ASN A 130 5.45 12.63 5.52
C ASN A 130 6.59 11.60 5.43
N ASP A 131 7.26 11.29 6.55
CA ASP A 131 8.38 10.33 6.60
C ASP A 131 8.03 8.91 6.12
N ASN A 132 6.75 8.54 6.12
CA ASN A 132 6.25 7.20 5.85
C ASN A 132 5.35 7.09 4.59
N VAL A 133 4.89 8.23 4.06
CA VAL A 133 3.87 8.26 2.99
C VAL A 133 4.32 9.17 1.84
N TYR A 134 4.26 8.64 0.63
CA TYR A 134 4.75 9.29 -0.58
C TYR A 134 3.66 9.28 -1.66
N LYS A 135 3.35 10.43 -2.23
CA LYS A 135 2.42 10.52 -3.35
C LYS A 135 3.14 10.15 -4.65
N MET A 136 2.48 9.34 -5.46
CA MET A 136 2.99 8.87 -6.73
C MET A 136 2.04 9.17 -7.88
N LYS A 137 2.62 9.28 -9.08
CA LYS A 137 1.91 9.30 -10.35
C LYS A 137 2.34 8.15 -11.23
N LEU A 138 1.39 7.63 -12.01
CA LEU A 138 1.61 6.57 -12.97
C LEU A 138 1.87 7.19 -14.34
N ASP A 139 3.03 6.90 -14.91
CA ASP A 139 3.42 7.30 -16.25
C ASP A 139 3.65 6.08 -17.13
N ASN A 140 3.49 6.25 -18.45
CA ASN A 140 3.76 5.24 -19.47
C ASN A 140 3.06 3.89 -19.23
N PHE A 141 1.84 3.91 -18.68
CA PHE A 141 1.04 2.70 -18.54
C PHE A 141 0.57 2.20 -19.91
N GLU A 142 0.81 0.92 -20.18
CA GLU A 142 0.49 0.28 -21.45
C GLU A 142 0.13 -1.19 -21.21
N ILE A 143 -0.99 -1.64 -21.79
CA ILE A 143 -1.28 -3.06 -21.95
C ILE A 143 -0.42 -3.61 -23.09
N THR A 144 0.36 -4.64 -22.80
CA THR A 144 1.31 -5.25 -23.74
C THR A 144 0.81 -6.57 -24.33
N SER A 145 -0.18 -7.21 -23.71
CA SER A 145 -0.85 -8.39 -24.29
C SER A 145 -1.68 -8.00 -25.51
N GLU A 146 -1.68 -8.85 -26.54
CA GLU A 146 -2.54 -8.67 -27.71
C GLU A 146 -4.00 -8.94 -27.35
N TYR A 147 -4.88 -7.96 -27.56
CA TYR A 147 -6.31 -8.06 -27.28
C TYR A 147 -6.95 -9.16 -28.12
N GLY A 148 -7.73 -10.03 -27.46
CA GLY A 148 -8.46 -11.09 -28.13
C GLY A 148 -8.35 -12.44 -27.44
N ARG A 149 -9.13 -13.39 -27.95
CA ARG A 149 -9.07 -14.79 -27.52
C ARG A 149 -7.73 -15.39 -27.92
N TYR A 150 -7.04 -15.99 -26.95
CA TYR A 150 -5.77 -16.67 -27.18
C TYR A 150 -5.78 -18.14 -26.76
N ASP A 151 -6.82 -18.58 -26.04
CA ASP A 151 -7.06 -19.98 -25.69
C ASP A 151 -8.56 -20.25 -25.59
N ASP A 152 -8.96 -21.45 -25.21
CA ASP A 152 -10.32 -21.93 -25.22
C ASP A 152 -11.28 -21.14 -24.34
N ILE A 153 -10.84 -20.86 -23.11
CA ILE A 153 -11.61 -20.12 -22.11
C ILE A 153 -10.93 -18.80 -21.71
N TYR A 154 -9.83 -18.44 -22.38
CA TYR A 154 -9.04 -17.26 -22.03
C TYR A 154 -9.09 -16.17 -23.09
N PHE A 155 -9.25 -14.94 -22.61
CA PHE A 155 -9.34 -13.74 -23.42
C PHE A 155 -8.43 -12.64 -22.86
N ASN A 156 -7.59 -12.06 -23.72
CA ASN A 156 -6.79 -10.89 -23.35
C ASN A 156 -7.63 -9.62 -23.48
N VAL A 157 -7.80 -8.91 -22.37
CA VAL A 157 -8.50 -7.61 -22.30
C VAL A 157 -7.52 -6.44 -22.41
N ASP A 158 -8.04 -5.24 -22.66
CA ASP A 158 -7.29 -3.99 -22.81
C ASP A 158 -7.28 -3.14 -21.53
N PHE A 159 -7.53 -3.77 -20.38
CA PHE A 159 -7.52 -3.15 -19.06
C PHE A 159 -6.90 -4.06 -17.99
N ALA A 160 -6.62 -3.49 -16.83
CA ALA A 160 -6.29 -4.21 -15.61
C ALA A 160 -7.03 -3.56 -14.45
N LEU A 161 -7.84 -4.32 -13.70
CA LEU A 161 -8.55 -3.76 -12.56
C LEU A 161 -7.55 -3.22 -11.52
N GLY A 162 -7.95 -2.18 -10.78
CA GLY A 162 -7.10 -1.55 -9.78
C GLY A 162 -6.09 -0.54 -10.33
N ILE A 163 -5.85 -0.51 -11.65
CA ILE A 163 -4.94 0.43 -12.29
C ILE A 163 -5.73 1.52 -13.03
N LYS A 164 -5.37 2.77 -12.75
CA LYS A 164 -6.01 3.97 -13.27
C LYS A 164 -4.94 5.01 -13.59
N PRO A 165 -4.63 5.25 -14.89
CA PRO A 165 -3.54 6.11 -15.30
C PRO A 165 -3.57 7.53 -14.71
N ASP A 166 -4.75 8.11 -14.53
CA ASP A 166 -4.95 9.49 -14.07
C ASP A 166 -5.09 9.64 -12.55
N ALA A 167 -5.07 8.53 -11.80
CA ALA A 167 -5.25 8.55 -10.35
C ALA A 167 -4.07 9.15 -9.57
N ASP A 168 -4.35 9.53 -8.33
CA ASP A 168 -3.34 9.79 -7.30
C ASP A 168 -3.09 8.49 -6.54
N TYR A 169 -1.83 8.07 -6.51
CA TYR A 169 -1.39 6.90 -5.77
C TYR A 169 -0.60 7.33 -4.54
N TYR A 170 -0.67 6.52 -3.48
CA TYR A 170 0.07 6.74 -2.25
C TYR A 170 0.84 5.47 -1.89
N LEU A 171 2.17 5.60 -1.79
CA LEU A 171 3.06 4.57 -1.28
C LEU A 171 3.19 4.71 0.23
N TYR A 172 2.80 3.67 0.96
CA TYR A 172 3.08 3.50 2.38
C TYR A 172 4.23 2.52 2.52
N ILE A 173 5.28 2.92 3.24
CA ILE A 173 6.45 2.07 3.46
C ILE A 173 6.19 1.09 4.64
N PRO A 174 6.92 -0.02 4.74
CA PRO A 174 6.82 -0.92 5.89
C PRO A 174 7.03 -0.18 7.22
N GLY A 175 6.20 -0.49 8.22
CA GLY A 175 6.25 0.13 9.54
C GLY A 175 5.49 1.45 9.66
N THR A 176 4.74 1.87 8.63
CA THR A 176 3.89 3.07 8.71
C THR A 176 2.81 2.86 9.78
N PRO A 177 2.75 3.69 10.83
CA PRO A 177 1.73 3.57 11.89
C PRO A 177 0.31 3.72 11.36
N ALA A 178 -0.65 3.01 11.95
CA ALA A 178 -2.06 3.11 11.59
C ALA A 178 -2.62 4.55 11.74
N SER A 179 -2.06 5.35 12.66
CA SER A 179 -2.41 6.76 12.84
C SER A 179 -2.09 7.65 11.63
N LEU A 180 -1.22 7.21 10.72
CA LEU A 180 -0.90 7.92 9.48
C LEU A 180 -1.71 7.43 8.27
N LEU A 181 -2.58 6.44 8.46
CA LEU A 181 -3.55 6.02 7.45
C LEU A 181 -4.70 7.04 7.36
N PRO A 182 -5.42 7.11 6.23
CA PRO A 182 -6.53 8.04 6.04
C PRO A 182 -7.67 7.86 7.06
N ASN A 183 -7.81 6.70 7.71
CA ASN A 183 -8.87 6.40 8.68
C ASN A 183 -10.29 6.62 8.09
N GLU A 184 -10.47 6.23 6.82
CA GLU A 184 -11.69 6.47 6.04
C GLU A 184 -12.60 5.23 5.95
N ASN A 185 -12.37 4.19 6.77
CA ASN A 185 -13.00 2.86 6.64
C ASN A 185 -12.77 2.23 5.24
N SER A 186 -11.59 2.52 4.71
CA SER A 186 -11.10 2.14 3.40
C SER A 186 -10.70 0.66 3.35
N ARG A 187 -10.48 0.11 2.16
CA ARG A 187 -9.81 -1.19 1.98
C ARG A 187 -8.42 -1.14 2.59
N LEU A 188 -7.74 0.00 2.54
CA LEU A 188 -6.42 0.18 3.16
C LEU A 188 -6.49 -0.07 4.68
N ASP A 189 -7.49 0.49 5.37
CA ASP A 189 -7.69 0.31 6.81
C ASP A 189 -7.94 -1.16 7.20
N LYS A 190 -8.39 -2.00 6.26
CA LYS A 190 -8.66 -3.42 6.46
C LYS A 190 -7.49 -4.33 6.08
N ASN A 191 -6.55 -3.82 5.28
CA ASN A 191 -5.53 -4.65 4.62
C ASN A 191 -4.09 -4.15 4.84
N TYR A 192 -3.86 -3.24 5.79
CA TYR A 192 -2.52 -2.71 6.01
C TYR A 192 -1.61 -3.66 6.82
N LYS A 193 -2.20 -4.61 7.56
CA LYS A 193 -1.49 -5.61 8.36
C LYS A 193 -2.23 -6.95 8.31
N LYS A 194 -1.51 -8.05 8.59
CA LYS A 194 -2.13 -9.35 8.83
C LYS A 194 -3.07 -9.30 10.05
N GLU A 195 -4.14 -10.08 10.00
CA GLU A 195 -5.16 -10.15 11.05
C GLU A 195 -4.58 -10.53 12.43
N ASP A 196 -3.56 -11.39 12.45
CA ASP A 196 -2.89 -11.84 13.67
C ASP A 196 -1.74 -10.92 14.14
N SER A 197 -1.48 -9.82 13.42
CA SER A 197 -0.44 -8.87 13.78
C SER A 197 -0.76 -8.12 15.07
N LYS A 198 0.17 -8.18 16.03
CA LYS A 198 0.09 -7.41 17.29
C LYS A 198 0.50 -5.95 17.14
N GLU A 199 1.22 -5.62 16.07
CA GLU A 199 1.67 -4.26 15.81
C GLU A 199 0.65 -3.50 14.95
N ASP A 200 0.41 -2.26 15.32
CA ASP A 200 -0.56 -1.37 14.65
C ASP A 200 0.10 -0.52 13.57
N LYS A 201 0.75 -1.20 12.62
CA LYS A 201 1.53 -0.58 11.54
C LYS A 201 1.56 -1.46 10.29
N THR A 202 1.88 -0.88 9.15
CA THR A 202 2.01 -1.62 7.88
C THR A 202 3.10 -2.68 7.97
N GLN A 203 2.87 -3.86 7.42
CA GLN A 203 3.85 -4.96 7.46
C GLN A 203 4.70 -5.09 6.19
N GLY A 204 4.29 -4.42 5.10
CA GLY A 204 5.00 -4.38 3.83
C GLY A 204 4.75 -3.06 3.12
N PHE A 205 5.29 -2.93 1.92
CA PHE A 205 4.91 -1.82 1.03
C PHE A 205 3.45 -1.94 0.62
N ILE A 206 2.77 -0.79 0.57
CA ILE A 206 1.37 -0.71 0.12
C ILE A 206 1.25 0.45 -0.86
N ILE A 207 0.59 0.20 -1.98
CA ILE A 207 0.16 1.25 -2.91
C ILE A 207 -1.35 1.37 -2.81
N TRP A 208 -1.83 2.56 -2.48
CA TRP A 208 -3.25 2.87 -2.40
C TRP A 208 -3.64 3.90 -3.45
N ASN A 209 -4.62 3.58 -4.28
CA ASN A 209 -5.33 4.53 -5.13
C ASN A 209 -6.55 5.04 -4.36
N LYS A 210 -6.50 6.32 -3.95
CA LYS A 210 -7.57 6.93 -3.15
C LYS A 210 -8.92 6.99 -3.88
N TYR A 211 -8.92 7.17 -5.20
CA TYR A 211 -10.15 7.42 -5.95
C TYR A 211 -11.08 6.22 -6.02
N GLU A 212 -10.52 5.01 -6.09
CA GLU A 212 -11.27 3.75 -6.22
C GLU A 212 -11.11 2.85 -5.01
N ASP A 213 -10.37 3.33 -4.00
CA ASP A 213 -10.00 2.60 -2.80
C ASP A 213 -9.34 1.24 -3.13
N GLU A 214 -8.45 1.26 -4.12
CA GLU A 214 -7.73 0.07 -4.60
C GLU A 214 -6.39 -0.03 -3.88
N VAL A 215 -6.07 -1.22 -3.37
CA VAL A 215 -4.93 -1.47 -2.48
C VAL A 215 -4.08 -2.61 -3.02
N PHE A 216 -2.84 -2.32 -3.36
CA PHE A 216 -1.83 -3.32 -3.71
C PHE A 216 -0.91 -3.53 -2.52
N ASN A 217 -0.86 -4.75 -2.00
CA ASN A 217 -0.04 -5.09 -0.83
C ASN A 217 1.11 -6.01 -1.21
N GLN A 218 2.28 -5.78 -0.63
CA GLN A 218 3.41 -6.70 -0.75
C GLN A 218 3.16 -8.04 -0.06
N LEU A 219 2.28 -8.04 0.94
CA LEU A 219 1.75 -9.24 1.56
C LEU A 219 0.37 -9.44 0.96
N ALA A 220 0.20 -10.45 0.11
CA ALA A 220 -1.13 -10.96 -0.17
C ALA A 220 -1.74 -11.39 1.18
N LEU A 221 -2.69 -10.61 1.68
CA LEU A 221 -3.47 -10.90 2.88
C LEU A 221 -4.64 -11.81 2.54
#